data_AF-K0S9I9-F1
#
_entry.id   AF-K0S9I9-F1
#
_cell.length_a   1.000
_cell.length_b   1.000
_cell.length_c   1.000
_cell.angle_alpha   90.00
_cell.angle_beta   90.00
_cell.angle_gamma   90.00
#
_symmetry.space_group_name_H-M   'P 1'
#
loop_
_entity.id
_entity.type
_entity.pdbx_description
1 polymer ?
#
loop_
_entity_poly.entity_id
_entity_poly.type
_entity_poly.pdbx_seq_one_letter_code
_entity_poly.pdbx_strand_id
1 'polypeptide(L)'
;MGQRGQLLGDKYKVKSIPTLVLLDEVGNVITADARNKIPADKAGIGFPWRSPMSVLISTLVPKSFRLMMKNQFLGILGKVKVALKAR
;
A
#
# COMPACT_ATOMS: atom_id res chain seq x y z
N MET A 1 -16.67 1.47 14.43
CA MET A 1 -15.21 1.22 14.23
C MET A 1 -14.44 1.96 15.30
N GLY A 2 -13.47 1.32 15.96
CA GLY A 2 -12.56 2.02 16.87
C GLY A 2 -11.63 3.01 16.14
N GLN A 3 -10.92 3.86 16.89
CA GLN A 3 -10.05 4.92 16.33
C GLN A 3 -9.07 4.40 15.26
N ARG A 4 -8.41 3.27 15.53
CA ARG A 4 -7.49 2.64 14.56
C ARG A 4 -8.18 2.20 13.27
N GLY A 5 -9.42 1.73 13.35
CA GLY A 5 -10.20 1.34 12.18
C GLY A 5 -10.53 2.53 11.28
N GLN A 6 -10.90 3.67 11.88
CA GLN A 6 -11.15 4.92 11.15
C GLN A 6 -9.87 5.42 10.46
N LEU A 7 -8.75 5.46 11.18
CA LEU A 7 -7.44 5.85 10.62
C LEU A 7 -7.03 4.98 9.42
N LEU A 8 -7.26 3.66 9.48
CA LEU A 8 -6.97 2.75 8.37
C LEU A 8 -7.95 2.95 7.21
N GLY A 9 -9.23 3.19 7.51
CA GLY A 9 -10.25 3.54 6.51
C GLY A 9 -9.85 4.78 5.71
N ASP A 10 -9.41 5.83 6.40
CA ASP A 10 -8.96 7.07 5.77
C ASP A 10 -7.65 6.91 4.99
N LYS A 11 -6.72 6.11 5.52
CA LYS A 11 -5.41 5.84 4.89
C LYS A 11 -5.57 5.09 3.58
N TYR A 12 -6.42 4.06 3.55
CA TYR A 12 -6.63 3.22 2.36
C TYR A 12 -7.85 3.62 1.54
N LYS A 13 -8.49 4.74 1.88
CA LYS A 13 -9.65 5.31 1.15
C LYS A 13 -10.80 4.30 1.01
N VAL A 14 -11.09 3.58 2.08
CA VAL A 14 -12.19 2.62 2.14
C VAL A 14 -13.51 3.39 2.12
N LYS A 15 -14.30 3.22 1.04
CA LYS A 15 -15.60 3.91 0.87
C LYS A 15 -16.79 3.07 1.34
N SER A 16 -16.69 1.74 1.25
CA SER A 16 -17.78 0.82 1.58
C SER A 16 -17.22 -0.50 2.12
N ILE A 17 -18.07 -1.27 2.80
CA ILE A 17 -17.75 -2.62 3.29
C ILE A 17 -18.58 -3.66 2.53
N PRO A 18 -18.05 -4.87 2.29
CA PRO A 18 -16.69 -5.33 2.61
C PRO A 18 -15.62 -4.78 1.64
N THR A 19 -14.46 -4.40 2.17
CA THR A 19 -13.26 -4.02 1.40
C THR A 19 -12.06 -4.81 1.91
N LEU A 20 -11.21 -5.29 1.00
CA LEU A 20 -9.97 -6.00 1.33
C LEU A 20 -8.80 -5.33 0.62
N VAL A 21 -7.83 -4.86 1.41
CA VAL A 21 -6.61 -4.21 0.93
C VAL A 21 -5.43 -5.14 1.18
N LEU A 22 -4.72 -5.53 0.12
CA LEU A 22 -3.49 -6.29 0.22
C LEU A 22 -2.29 -5.36 0.36
N LEU A 23 -1.42 -5.69 1.31
CA LEU A 23 -0.15 -5.02 1.55
C LEU A 23 1.00 -6.00 1.35
N ASP A 24 2.16 -5.49 0.98
CA ASP A 24 3.40 -6.25 1.04
C ASP A 24 3.99 -6.25 2.46
N GLU A 25 5.06 -7.01 2.66
CA GLU A 25 5.78 -7.12 3.93
C GLU A 25 6.32 -5.77 4.43
N VAL A 26 6.54 -4.84 3.51
CA VAL A 26 7.04 -3.49 3.78
C VAL A 26 5.87 -2.51 3.89
N GLY A 27 4.62 -2.95 3.90
CA GLY A 27 3.42 -2.12 4.04
C GLY A 27 3.08 -1.23 2.85
N ASN A 28 3.60 -1.52 1.66
CA ASN A 28 3.15 -0.91 0.40
C ASN A 28 1.85 -1.57 -0.06
N VAL A 29 0.96 -0.80 -0.68
CA VAL A 29 -0.30 -1.33 -1.20
C VAL A 29 -0.02 -2.14 -2.47
N ILE A 30 -0.36 -3.43 -2.46
CA ILE A 30 -0.35 -4.28 -3.65
C ILE A 30 -1.62 -4.02 -4.46
N THR A 31 -2.78 -4.15 -3.80
CA THR A 31 -4.09 -3.84 -4.39
C THR A 31 -5.09 -3.48 -3.31
N ALA A 32 -5.91 -2.45 -3.55
CA ALA A 32 -7.04 -2.09 -2.68
C ALA A 32 -8.35 -2.76 -3.11
N ASP A 33 -8.36 -3.45 -4.25
CA ASP A 33 -9.55 -4.02 -4.88
C ASP A 33 -9.58 -5.55 -4.81
N ALA A 34 -8.92 -6.12 -3.80
CA ALA A 34 -8.77 -7.56 -3.66
C ALA A 34 -10.12 -8.27 -3.52
N ARG A 35 -11.10 -7.59 -2.90
CA ARG A 35 -12.46 -8.11 -2.74
C ARG A 35 -13.09 -8.48 -4.10
N ASN A 36 -12.83 -7.70 -5.15
CA ASN A 36 -13.35 -7.98 -6.49
C ASN A 36 -12.47 -8.99 -7.26
N LYS A 37 -11.18 -9.08 -6.94
CA LYS A 37 -10.25 -10.04 -7.57
C LYS A 37 -10.48 -11.49 -7.14
N ILE A 38 -10.78 -11.74 -5.87
CA ILE A 38 -11.03 -13.09 -5.34
C ILE A 38 -12.10 -13.86 -6.13
N PRO A 39 -13.33 -13.33 -6.34
CA PRO A 39 -14.33 -14.07 -7.11
C PRO A 39 -13.98 -14.20 -8.60
N ALA A 40 -13.16 -13.29 -9.15
CA ALA A 40 -12.71 -13.32 -10.53
C ALA A 40 -11.59 -14.34 -10.79
N ASP A 41 -10.79 -14.66 -9.77
CA ASP A 41 -9.68 -15.61 -9.82
C ASP A 41 -9.85 -16.67 -8.72
N LYS A 42 -10.85 -17.53 -8.87
CA LYS A 42 -11.21 -18.56 -7.87
C LYS A 42 -10.08 -19.56 -7.62
N ALA A 43 -9.24 -19.81 -8.62
CA ALA A 43 -8.10 -20.71 -8.51
C ALA A 43 -6.87 -20.02 -7.87
N GLY A 44 -6.89 -18.70 -7.73
CA GLY A 44 -5.80 -17.92 -7.12
C GLY A 44 -4.52 -17.89 -7.95
N ILE A 45 -4.61 -18.13 -9.27
CA ILE A 45 -3.43 -18.23 -10.15
C ILE A 45 -2.70 -16.90 -10.24
N GLY A 46 -3.46 -15.80 -10.26
CA GLY A 46 -2.93 -14.45 -10.36
C GLY A 46 -2.57 -13.84 -9.00
N PHE A 47 -2.89 -14.48 -7.87
CA PHE A 47 -2.61 -13.95 -6.54
C PHE A 47 -1.10 -13.69 -6.35
N PRO A 48 -0.67 -12.53 -5.82
CA PRO A 48 -1.44 -11.46 -5.17
C PRO A 48 -1.92 -10.31 -6.10
N TRP A 49 -2.04 -10.57 -7.40
CA TRP A 49 -2.50 -9.64 -8.45
C TRP A 49 -1.64 -8.37 -8.58
N ARG A 50 -0.32 -8.55 -8.48
CA ARG A 50 0.66 -7.49 -8.69
C ARG A 50 0.64 -7.02 -10.14
N SER A 51 0.82 -5.72 -10.36
CA SER A 51 1.08 -5.21 -11.71
C SER A 51 2.47 -5.69 -12.18
N PRO A 52 2.68 -5.96 -13.48
CA PRO A 52 3.98 -6.39 -14.00
C PRO A 52 5.13 -5.44 -13.59
N MET A 53 4.87 -4.13 -13.61
CA MET A 53 5.82 -3.12 -13.13
C MET A 53 6.19 -3.30 -11.66
N SER A 54 5.23 -3.60 -10.78
CA SER A 54 5.52 -3.79 -9.36
C SER A 54 6.38 -5.03 -9.09
N VAL A 55 6.20 -6.08 -9.91
CA VAL A 55 7.05 -7.27 -9.88
C VAL A 55 8.47 -6.91 -10.31
N LEU A 56 8.63 -6.22 -11.44
CA LEU A 56 9.93 -5.78 -11.94
C LEU A 56 10.69 -4.90 -10.95
N ILE A 57 10.01 -3.94 -10.31
CA ILE A 57 10.64 -3.09 -9.30
C ILE A 57 11.06 -3.94 -8.08
N SER A 58 10.27 -4.95 -7.70
CA SER A 58 10.61 -5.82 -6.59
C SER A 58 11.77 -6.77 -6.85
N THR A 59 12.01 -7.14 -8.10
CA THR A 59 13.17 -7.95 -8.48
C THR A 59 14.44 -7.11 -8.62
N LEU A 60 14.33 -5.87 -9.10
CA LEU A 60 15.48 -4.96 -9.21
C LEU A 60 15.92 -4.34 -7.88
N VAL A 61 14.99 -4.10 -6.96
CA VAL A 61 15.27 -3.39 -5.70
C VAL A 61 15.33 -4.36 -4.52
N PRO A 62 16.51 -4.56 -3.91
CA PRO A 62 16.66 -5.45 -2.76
C PRO A 62 15.79 -5.01 -1.56
N LYS A 63 15.33 -5.99 -0.78
CA LYS A 63 14.48 -5.77 0.40
C LYS A 63 15.09 -4.78 1.40
N SER A 64 16.41 -4.86 1.63
CA SER A 64 17.14 -3.95 2.51
C SER A 64 17.02 -2.49 2.09
N PHE A 65 17.13 -2.22 0.79
CA PHE A 65 17.00 -0.87 0.25
C PHE A 65 15.57 -0.36 0.36
N ARG A 66 14.58 -1.21 0.05
CA ARG A 66 13.16 -0.84 0.15
C ARG A 66 12.76 -0.51 1.59
N LEU A 67 13.26 -1.25 2.58
CA LEU A 67 13.06 -0.98 4.00
C LEU A 67 13.70 0.35 4.42
N MET A 68 14.94 0.59 4.00
CA MET A 68 15.68 1.81 4.31
C MET A 68 15.01 3.06 3.73
N MET A 69 14.53 2.97 2.49
CA MET A 69 13.84 4.07 1.82
C MET A 69 12.49 4.41 2.45
N LYS A 70 11.73 3.42 2.94
CA LYS A 70 10.41 3.68 3.54
C LYS A 70 10.51 4.57 4.79
N ASN A 71 11.51 4.36 5.63
CA ASN A 71 11.67 5.12 6.87
C ASN A 71 12.24 6.53 6.64
N GLN A 72 13.05 6.74 5.60
CA GLN A 72 13.63 8.06 5.31
C GLN A 72 12.69 8.98 4.51
N PHE A 73 11.93 8.44 3.55
CA PHE A 73 11.01 9.25 2.73
C PHE A 73 9.84 9.84 3.52
N LEU A 74 9.30 9.12 4.51
CA LEU A 74 8.23 9.62 5.37
C LEU A 74 8.66 10.85 6.18
N GLY A 75 9.92 10.86 6.66
CA GLY A 75 10.49 12.00 7.38
C GLY A 75 10.69 13.23 6.49
N ILE A 76 11.13 13.03 5.25
CA ILE A 76 11.36 14.12 4.29
C ILE A 76 10.03 14.74 3.84
N LEU A 77 9.05 13.92 3.46
CA LEU A 77 7.73 14.42 3.01
C LEU A 77 7.00 15.17 4.13
N GLY A 78 7.16 14.75 5.39
CA GLY A 78 6.66 15.49 6.54
C GLY A 78 7.27 16.90 6.64
N LYS A 79 8.60 17.00 6.56
CA LYS A 79 9.31 18.28 6.61
C LYS A 79 8.96 19.20 5.43
N VAL A 80 8.85 18.66 4.23
CA VAL A 80 8.47 19.42 3.02
C VAL A 80 7.05 19.95 3.13
N LYS A 81 6.08 19.14 3.60
CA LYS A 81 4.71 19.62 3.86
C LYS A 81 4.65 20.73 4.90
N VAL A 82 5.46 20.64 5.95
CA VAL A 82 5.54 21.69 6.99
C VAL A 82 6.15 22.97 6.41
N ALA A 83 7.23 22.87 5.63
CA ALA A 83 7.87 24.01 4.98
C ALA A 83 6.96 24.69 3.94
N LEU A 84 6.17 23.92 3.19
CA LEU A 84 5.19 24.44 2.23
C LEU A 84 3.95 25.03 2.90
N LYS A 85 3.58 24.58 4.10
CA LYS A 85 2.47 25.15 4.87
C LYS A 85 2.89 26.39 5.69
N ALA A 86 4.19 26.59 5.88
CA ALA A 86 4.78 27.74 6.56
C ALA A 86 5.13 28.90 5.59
N ARG A 87 4.87 28.74 4.29
CA ARG A 87 4.83 29.81 3.29
C ARG A 87 3.38 30.11 2.93
#